data_AF-A0A1I3FRP1-F1
#
_entry.id   AF-A0A1I3FRP1-F1
#
_cell.length_a   1.000
_cell.length_b   1.000
_cell.length_c   1.000
_cell.angle_alpha   90.00
_cell.angle_beta   90.00
_cell.angle_gamma   90.00
#
_symmetry.space_group_name_H-M   'P 1'
#
loop_
_entity.id
_entity.type
_entity.pdbx_description
1 polymer ?
#
loop_
_entity_poly.entity_id
_entity_poly.type
_entity_poly.pdbx_seq_one_letter_code
_entity_poly.pdbx_strand_id
1 'polypeptide(L)'
;MTELKIDNEDDFLKLACELGRPISSRINGSLIDNLIPLKKENAHKQSLSANFGTSDFPYHTDGAYFKIPPKFILLRYTNGISKPTPTILCNLQNINSFDKQILKHSVWKVKSKDSSFYSSILSEDEKIFRFDNCIMQPIDMKNDNSTHLEKLISSLPKKIINWEINKTVIIDNWKYLHTRPEVKDNEIDFRNIQRIMIQ
;
A
#
# COMPACT_ATOMS: atom_id res chain seq x y z
N MET A 1 -2.01 13.20 -3.10
CA MET A 1 -1.97 12.95 -1.65
C MET A 1 -2.10 14.25 -0.91
N THR A 2 -2.64 14.21 0.31
CA THR A 2 -2.83 15.36 1.19
C THR A 2 -2.19 15.07 2.54
N GLU A 3 -1.55 16.06 3.16
CA GLU A 3 -0.88 15.93 4.46
C GLU A 3 -1.54 16.88 5.46
N LEU A 4 -1.75 16.41 6.68
CA LEU A 4 -2.37 17.17 7.77
C LEU A 4 -1.90 16.63 9.13
N LYS A 5 -2.31 17.28 10.22
CA LYS A 5 -2.00 16.84 11.59
C LYS A 5 -3.29 16.45 12.30
N ILE A 6 -3.31 15.27 12.93
CA ILE A 6 -4.46 14.74 13.68
C ILE A 6 -3.98 14.10 14.96
N ASP A 7 -4.40 14.64 16.10
CA ASP A 7 -3.78 14.32 17.40
C ASP A 7 -4.38 13.09 18.10
N ASN A 8 -5.61 12.69 17.79
CA ASN A 8 -6.31 11.59 18.49
C ASN A 8 -7.03 10.63 17.51
N GLU A 9 -7.30 9.40 17.95
CA GLU A 9 -7.91 8.36 17.09
C GLU A 9 -9.33 8.71 16.63
N ASP A 10 -10.11 9.41 17.44
CA ASP A 10 -11.49 9.77 17.12
C ASP A 10 -11.57 10.70 15.90
N ASP A 11 -10.72 11.74 15.87
CA ASP A 11 -10.62 12.64 14.72
C ASP A 11 -10.06 11.94 13.48
N PHE A 12 -9.15 10.96 13.67
CA PHE A 12 -8.61 10.17 12.57
C PHE A 12 -9.69 9.30 11.92
N LEU A 13 -10.54 8.67 12.74
CA LEU A 13 -11.69 7.90 12.27
C LEU A 13 -12.78 8.80 11.67
N LYS A 14 -13.04 9.96 12.28
CA LYS A 14 -14.00 10.95 11.77
C LYS A 14 -13.64 11.39 10.35
N LEU A 15 -12.37 11.74 10.11
CA LEU A 15 -11.89 12.09 8.78
C LEU A 15 -12.11 10.95 7.78
N ALA A 16 -11.88 9.70 8.20
CA ALA A 16 -12.10 8.56 7.34
C ALA A 16 -13.57 8.41 6.93
N CYS A 17 -14.51 8.67 7.86
CA CYS A 17 -15.95 8.70 7.58
C CYS A 17 -16.37 9.87 6.68
N GLU A 18 -15.70 11.02 6.77
CA GLU A 18 -15.95 12.17 5.88
C GLU A 18 -15.48 11.90 4.44
N LEU A 19 -14.42 11.11 4.26
CA LEU A 19 -13.86 10.77 2.95
C LEU A 19 -14.58 9.60 2.27
N GLY A 20 -15.30 8.77 3.01
CA GLY A 20 -16.02 7.62 2.48
C GLY A 20 -16.39 6.61 3.56
N ARG A 21 -16.48 5.33 3.19
CA ARG A 21 -16.78 4.24 4.14
C ARG A 21 -15.48 3.57 4.58
N PRO A 22 -15.07 3.69 5.86
CA PRO A 22 -13.97 2.90 6.40
C PRO A 22 -14.27 1.41 6.33
N ILE A 23 -13.26 0.61 6.02
CA ILE A 23 -13.34 -0.85 5.95
C ILE A 23 -12.20 -1.48 6.73
N SER A 24 -12.48 -2.61 7.38
CA SER A 24 -11.45 -3.37 8.10
C SER A 24 -10.58 -4.16 7.12
N SER A 25 -9.28 -4.26 7.43
CA SER A 25 -8.33 -5.07 6.63
C SER A 25 -8.57 -6.58 6.77
N ARG A 26 -9.36 -7.00 7.76
CA ARG A 26 -9.71 -8.39 8.04
C ARG A 26 -11.19 -8.48 8.42
N ILE A 27 -11.80 -9.64 8.16
CA ILE A 27 -13.16 -9.94 8.62
C ILE A 27 -13.19 -9.80 10.14
N ASN A 28 -14.14 -9.02 10.66
CA ASN A 28 -14.31 -8.69 12.08
C ASN A 28 -13.08 -8.01 12.74
N GLY A 29 -12.18 -7.42 11.94
CA GLY A 29 -11.04 -6.64 12.44
C GLY A 29 -11.42 -5.22 12.83
N SER A 30 -10.50 -4.53 13.51
CA SER A 30 -10.58 -3.08 13.75
C SER A 30 -10.58 -2.30 12.44
N LEU A 31 -11.18 -1.11 12.44
CA LEU A 31 -11.08 -0.14 11.34
C LEU A 31 -9.71 0.55 11.31
N ILE A 32 -9.03 0.61 12.46
CA ILE A 32 -7.69 1.15 12.61
C ILE A 32 -6.73 -0.02 12.79
N ASP A 33 -5.85 -0.22 11.81
CA ASP A 33 -4.71 -1.12 11.92
C ASP A 33 -3.51 -0.37 12.54
N ASN A 34 -2.72 -1.05 13.38
CA ASN A 34 -1.41 -0.56 13.80
C ASN A 34 -0.31 -1.27 12.98
N LEU A 35 0.47 -0.50 12.24
CA LEU A 35 1.56 -0.98 11.39
C LEU A 35 2.88 -0.82 12.12
N ILE A 36 3.25 -1.86 12.88
CA ILE A 36 4.48 -1.93 13.65
C ILE A 36 5.46 -2.88 12.93
N PRO A 37 6.70 -2.47 12.66
CA PRO A 37 7.71 -3.36 12.10
C PRO A 37 8.13 -4.38 13.16
N LEU A 38 7.95 -5.65 12.84
CA LEU A 38 8.33 -6.77 13.70
C LEU A 38 9.47 -7.54 13.05
N LYS A 39 10.33 -8.14 13.86
CA LYS A 39 11.26 -9.19 13.39
C LYS A 39 10.47 -10.36 12.82
N LYS A 40 11.01 -11.03 11.80
CA LYS A 40 10.33 -12.15 11.11
C LYS A 40 9.88 -13.26 12.06
N GLU A 41 10.70 -13.56 13.07
CA GLU A 41 10.43 -14.54 14.12
C GLU A 41 9.20 -14.21 14.98
N ASN A 42 8.86 -12.93 15.10
CA ASN A 42 7.72 -12.43 15.89
C ASN A 42 6.49 -12.11 15.03
N ALA A 43 6.62 -12.19 13.70
CA ALA A 43 5.54 -11.92 12.78
C ALA A 43 4.64 -13.16 12.60
N HIS A 44 3.33 -12.93 12.46
CA HIS A 44 2.39 -14.03 12.16
C HIS A 44 2.78 -14.67 10.81
N LYS A 45 2.94 -16.00 10.77
CA LYS A 45 3.54 -16.78 9.64
C LYS A 45 2.95 -16.49 8.24
N GLN A 46 1.74 -15.91 8.17
CA GLN A 46 1.02 -15.59 6.92
C GLN A 46 0.87 -14.07 6.68
N SER A 47 1.53 -13.23 7.46
CA SER A 47 1.50 -11.77 7.28
C SER A 47 2.60 -11.30 6.34
N LEU A 48 2.38 -10.17 5.66
CA LEU A 48 3.43 -9.52 4.86
C LEU A 48 4.66 -9.16 5.72
N SER A 49 4.45 -8.86 7.01
CA SER A 49 5.53 -8.69 8.00
C SER A 49 6.37 -9.94 8.23
N ALA A 50 5.84 -11.15 8.01
CA ALA A 50 6.66 -12.38 8.08
C ALA A 50 7.57 -12.55 6.86
N ASN A 51 7.15 -12.03 5.70
CA ASN A 51 7.93 -12.12 4.47
C ASN A 51 9.07 -11.09 4.43
N PHE A 52 8.78 -9.84 4.81
CA PHE A 52 9.75 -8.75 4.71
C PHE A 52 10.33 -8.30 6.06
N GLY A 53 9.61 -8.50 7.16
CA GLY A 53 10.06 -8.06 8.49
C GLY A 53 10.44 -6.59 8.50
N THR A 54 11.73 -6.35 8.73
CA THR A 54 12.36 -5.01 8.75
C THR A 54 13.01 -4.63 7.43
N SER A 55 13.17 -5.55 6.48
CA SER A 55 13.75 -5.27 5.15
C SER A 55 12.83 -4.37 4.30
N ASP A 56 13.33 -3.99 3.12
CA ASP A 56 12.56 -3.29 2.10
C ASP A 56 11.23 -4.00 1.82
N PHE A 57 10.13 -3.25 1.89
CA PHE A 57 8.80 -3.71 1.57
C PHE A 57 8.42 -3.19 0.19
N PRO A 58 8.23 -4.05 -0.83
CA PRO A 58 8.13 -3.63 -2.22
C PRO A 58 6.95 -2.70 -2.51
N TYR A 59 7.00 -2.04 -3.68
CA TYR A 59 5.89 -1.25 -4.17
C TYR A 59 4.63 -2.10 -4.32
N HIS A 60 3.55 -1.64 -3.70
CA HIS A 60 2.26 -2.32 -3.77
C HIS A 60 1.08 -1.35 -3.63
N THR A 61 -0.10 -1.85 -3.99
CA THR A 61 -1.42 -1.28 -3.73
C THR A 61 -1.93 -1.87 -2.41
N ASP A 62 -2.31 -1.03 -1.47
CA ASP A 62 -2.80 -1.53 -0.18
C ASP A 62 -4.17 -2.18 -0.38
N GLY A 63 -4.41 -3.35 0.22
CA GLY A 63 -5.66 -4.08 0.01
C GLY A 63 -5.82 -4.64 -1.42
N ALA A 64 -4.72 -4.91 -2.13
CA ALA A 64 -4.74 -5.52 -3.47
C ALA A 64 -5.43 -6.91 -3.53
N TYR A 65 -5.77 -7.53 -2.40
CA TYR A 65 -6.56 -8.78 -2.34
C TYR A 65 -8.08 -8.55 -2.39
N PHE A 66 -8.59 -7.32 -2.22
CA PHE A 66 -10.01 -7.03 -2.37
C PHE A 66 -10.41 -7.01 -3.85
N LYS A 67 -11.64 -7.44 -4.19
CA LYS A 67 -12.15 -7.36 -5.58
C LYS A 67 -12.06 -5.95 -6.15
N ILE A 68 -12.30 -4.93 -5.33
CA ILE A 68 -12.01 -3.53 -5.62
C ILE A 68 -11.12 -3.05 -4.46
N PRO A 69 -9.87 -2.60 -4.69
CA PRO A 69 -9.02 -2.13 -3.61
C PRO A 69 -9.66 -0.90 -2.94
N PRO A 70 -9.35 -0.62 -1.67
CA PRO A 70 -9.73 0.65 -1.04
C PRO A 70 -9.28 1.81 -1.93
N LYS A 71 -10.15 2.79 -2.15
CA LYS A 71 -9.83 3.98 -2.94
C LYS A 71 -8.83 4.86 -2.22
N PHE A 72 -9.01 5.07 -0.91
CA PHE A 72 -8.10 5.85 -0.11
C PHE A 72 -7.49 5.03 1.02
N ILE A 73 -6.25 5.38 1.34
CA ILE A 73 -5.56 4.91 2.54
C ILE A 73 -5.18 6.14 3.35
N LEU A 74 -5.57 6.10 4.63
CA LEU A 74 -5.17 7.08 5.62
C LEU A 74 -4.06 6.47 6.46
N LEU A 75 -2.93 7.16 6.54
CA LEU A 75 -1.80 6.78 7.37
C LEU A 75 -1.49 7.87 8.38
N ARG A 76 -1.40 7.53 9.65
CA ARG A 76 -1.01 8.46 10.72
C ARG A 76 0.15 7.92 11.52
N TYR A 77 1.22 8.71 11.65
CA TYR A 77 2.33 8.34 12.52
C TYR A 77 2.04 8.75 13.97
N THR A 78 2.10 7.79 14.89
CA THR A 78 1.71 8.00 16.31
C THR A 78 2.87 7.93 17.29
N ASN A 79 4.07 7.56 16.84
CA ASN A 79 5.26 7.56 17.68
C ASN A 79 6.06 8.88 17.50
N GLY A 80 6.93 9.20 18.44
CA GLY A 80 7.83 10.36 18.43
C GLY A 80 9.28 10.04 18.08
N ILE A 81 9.58 8.91 17.42
CA ILE A 81 10.97 8.62 17.01
C ILE A 81 11.43 9.70 16.03
N SER A 82 12.63 10.24 16.26
CA SER A 82 13.21 11.25 15.38
C SER A 82 13.64 10.63 14.05
N LYS A 83 13.18 11.22 12.94
CA LYS A 83 13.53 10.82 11.55
C LYS A 83 13.30 9.31 11.29
N PRO A 84 12.08 8.80 11.50
CA PRO A 84 11.76 7.40 11.28
C PRO A 84 11.81 7.06 9.77
N THR A 85 11.92 5.78 9.44
CA THR A 85 11.90 5.26 8.07
C THR A 85 10.67 5.79 7.32
N PRO A 86 10.89 6.48 6.17
CA PRO A 86 9.82 7.13 5.44
C PRO A 86 8.91 6.11 4.73
N THR A 87 7.79 6.61 4.23
CA THR A 87 6.99 5.89 3.22
C THR A 87 7.21 6.55 1.87
N ILE A 88 7.48 5.77 0.83
CA ILE A 88 7.76 6.29 -0.52
C ILE A 88 6.60 5.94 -1.44
N LEU A 89 6.17 6.92 -2.23
CA LEU A 89 5.06 6.82 -3.16
C LEU A 89 5.52 6.98 -4.60
N CYS A 90 4.94 6.18 -5.49
CA CYS A 90 5.09 6.29 -6.94
C CYS A 90 3.72 6.52 -7.57
N ASN A 91 3.53 7.65 -8.26
CA ASN A 91 2.28 7.98 -8.95
C ASN A 91 2.28 7.38 -10.37
N LEU A 92 1.28 6.55 -10.68
CA LEU A 92 1.11 5.94 -12.00
C LEU A 92 0.07 6.66 -12.87
N GLN A 93 -0.61 7.70 -12.37
CA GLN A 93 -1.72 8.37 -13.08
C GLN A 93 -1.33 8.95 -14.44
N ASN A 94 -0.10 9.47 -14.57
CA ASN A 94 0.33 10.27 -15.73
C ASN A 94 1.33 9.53 -16.64
N ILE A 95 1.33 8.21 -16.61
CA ILE A 95 2.14 7.40 -17.53
C ILE A 95 1.60 7.51 -18.96
N ASN A 96 2.45 7.27 -19.96
CA ASN A 96 2.06 7.43 -21.36
C ASN A 96 1.09 6.31 -21.82
N SER A 97 0.47 6.48 -22.99
CA SER A 97 -0.50 5.52 -23.53
C SER A 97 0.08 4.14 -23.83
N PHE A 98 1.37 4.06 -24.16
CA PHE A 98 2.05 2.79 -24.42
C PHE A 98 2.20 1.97 -23.13
N ASP A 99 2.64 2.61 -22.04
CA ASP A 99 2.74 1.97 -20.73
C ASP A 99 1.35 1.52 -20.23
N LYS A 100 0.32 2.37 -20.40
CA LYS A 100 -1.07 2.01 -20.07
C LYS A 100 -1.54 0.76 -20.81
N GLN A 101 -1.29 0.70 -22.11
CA GLN A 101 -1.65 -0.45 -22.94
C GLN A 101 -0.99 -1.73 -22.42
N ILE A 102 0.32 -1.69 -22.13
CA ILE A 102 1.04 -2.84 -21.57
C ILE A 102 0.45 -3.28 -20.22
N LEU A 103 0.17 -2.34 -19.32
CA LEU A 103 -0.33 -2.65 -17.97
C LEU A 103 -1.79 -3.14 -17.95
N LYS A 104 -2.57 -2.81 -18.97
CA LYS A 104 -3.98 -3.21 -19.12
C LYS A 104 -4.16 -4.62 -19.67
N HIS A 105 -3.31 -5.05 -20.61
CA HIS A 105 -3.53 -6.29 -21.36
C HIS A 105 -2.94 -7.57 -20.74
N SER A 106 -2.07 -7.45 -19.73
CA SER A 106 -1.57 -8.64 -19.02
C SER A 106 -2.59 -9.11 -17.98
N VAL A 107 -2.87 -10.42 -17.97
CA VAL A 107 -3.77 -11.05 -17.00
C VAL A 107 -2.98 -11.61 -15.84
N TRP A 108 -3.34 -11.17 -14.64
CA TRP A 108 -2.76 -11.56 -13.37
C TRP A 108 -3.78 -12.30 -12.52
N LYS A 109 -3.35 -13.37 -11.87
CA LYS A 109 -4.12 -14.03 -10.82
C LYS A 109 -3.79 -13.39 -9.48
N VAL A 110 -4.81 -12.86 -8.82
CA VAL A 110 -4.73 -12.32 -7.47
C VAL A 110 -5.17 -13.41 -6.49
N LYS A 111 -4.31 -13.76 -5.54
CA LYS A 111 -4.61 -14.68 -4.45
C LYS A 111 -5.08 -13.90 -3.23
N SER A 112 -6.21 -14.30 -2.67
CA SER A 112 -6.65 -13.93 -1.32
C SER A 112 -6.67 -15.19 -0.45
N LYS A 113 -6.95 -15.05 0.84
CA LYS A 113 -6.95 -16.18 1.78
C LYS A 113 -7.89 -17.32 1.35
N ASP A 114 -9.12 -16.95 0.97
CA ASP A 114 -10.19 -17.93 0.71
C ASP A 114 -10.66 -17.95 -0.76
N SER A 115 -10.04 -17.14 -1.63
CA SER A 115 -10.44 -17.05 -3.04
C SER A 115 -9.31 -16.55 -3.96
N SER A 116 -9.51 -16.66 -5.27
CA SER A 116 -8.68 -15.98 -6.26
C SER A 116 -9.54 -15.39 -7.37
N PHE A 117 -9.05 -14.30 -7.97
CA PHE A 117 -9.69 -13.69 -9.14
C PHE A 117 -8.63 -13.20 -10.12
N TYR A 118 -9.07 -12.88 -11.33
CA TYR A 118 -8.22 -12.33 -12.37
C TYR A 118 -8.36 -10.82 -12.44
N SER A 119 -7.24 -10.13 -12.63
CA SER A 119 -7.16 -8.69 -12.80
C SER A 119 -5.98 -8.36 -13.71
N SER A 120 -5.99 -7.20 -14.32
CA SER A 120 -4.79 -6.56 -14.88
C SER A 120 -4.13 -5.67 -13.82
N ILE A 121 -2.94 -5.13 -14.14
CA ILE A 121 -2.28 -4.12 -13.28
C ILE A 121 -3.02 -2.78 -13.39
N LEU A 122 -3.50 -2.42 -14.58
CA LEU A 122 -4.35 -1.25 -14.80
C LEU A 122 -5.75 -1.70 -15.24
N SER A 123 -6.79 -1.25 -14.53
CA SER A 123 -8.19 -1.58 -14.86
C SER A 123 -8.57 -1.12 -16.28
N GLU A 124 -9.60 -1.76 -16.86
CA GLU A 124 -10.02 -1.46 -18.23
C GLU A 124 -10.41 0.00 -18.45
N ASP A 125 -11.02 0.63 -17.44
CA ASP A 125 -11.39 2.05 -17.43
C ASP A 125 -10.25 2.99 -17.03
N GLU A 126 -9.03 2.46 -16.88
CA GLU A 126 -7.79 3.15 -16.51
C GLU A 126 -7.85 3.91 -15.17
N LYS A 127 -8.78 3.56 -14.28
CA LYS A 127 -8.93 4.24 -12.98
C LYS A 127 -8.13 3.63 -11.85
N ILE A 128 -7.87 2.32 -11.90
CA ILE A 128 -7.32 1.58 -10.78
C ILE A 128 -6.02 0.90 -11.20
N PHE A 129 -4.92 1.33 -10.58
CA PHE A 129 -3.69 0.56 -10.53
C PHE A 129 -3.73 -0.42 -9.36
N ARG A 130 -3.46 -1.69 -9.65
CA ARG A 130 -3.38 -2.78 -8.68
C ARG A 130 -2.09 -3.56 -8.91
N PHE A 131 -1.19 -3.54 -7.95
CA PHE A 131 -0.02 -4.41 -7.97
C PHE A 131 0.36 -4.83 -6.56
N ASP A 132 0.69 -6.10 -6.36
CA ASP A 132 1.31 -6.61 -5.16
C ASP A 132 1.98 -7.95 -5.53
N ASN A 133 3.31 -7.95 -5.59
CA ASN A 133 4.10 -9.11 -6.02
C ASN A 133 3.99 -10.32 -5.07
N CYS A 134 3.44 -10.15 -3.87
CA CYS A 134 3.25 -11.23 -2.92
C CYS A 134 1.99 -12.06 -3.22
N ILE A 135 0.99 -11.45 -3.85
CA ILE A 135 -0.32 -12.06 -4.05
C ILE A 135 -0.77 -12.07 -5.51
N MET A 136 -0.15 -11.26 -6.36
CA MET A 136 -0.41 -11.21 -7.79
C MET A 136 0.66 -11.97 -8.55
N GLN A 137 0.24 -12.86 -9.45
CA GLN A 137 1.13 -13.62 -10.32
C GLN A 137 0.64 -13.54 -11.77
N PRO A 138 1.52 -13.32 -12.76
CA PRO A 138 1.12 -13.31 -14.16
C PRO A 138 0.67 -14.72 -14.55
N ILE A 139 -0.41 -14.84 -15.31
CA ILE A 139 -0.91 -16.15 -15.76
C ILE A 139 -0.10 -16.69 -16.93
N ASP A 140 0.40 -15.80 -17.77
CA ASP A 140 1.25 -16.14 -18.91
C ASP A 140 2.59 -15.43 -18.76
N MET A 141 3.65 -16.22 -18.57
CA MET A 141 5.02 -15.71 -18.46
C MET A 141 5.47 -14.96 -19.72
N LYS A 142 4.90 -15.25 -20.90
CA LYS A 142 5.22 -14.51 -22.13
C LYS A 142 4.66 -13.10 -22.13
N ASN A 143 3.58 -12.88 -21.38
CA ASN A 143 2.91 -11.60 -21.22
C ASN A 143 3.12 -11.01 -19.81
N ASP A 144 4.14 -11.49 -19.08
CA ASP A 144 4.52 -10.92 -17.80
C ASP A 144 5.09 -9.51 -18.02
N ASN A 145 4.39 -8.52 -17.48
CA ASN A 145 4.79 -7.12 -17.54
C ASN A 145 5.37 -6.61 -16.21
N SER A 146 5.77 -7.50 -15.29
CA SER A 146 6.45 -7.18 -14.02
C SER A 146 7.70 -6.32 -14.24
N THR A 147 8.61 -6.77 -15.10
CA THR A 147 9.84 -6.04 -15.43
C THR A 147 9.56 -4.68 -16.07
N HIS A 148 8.50 -4.58 -16.88
CA HIS A 148 8.08 -3.31 -17.46
C HIS A 148 7.59 -2.36 -16.36
N LEU A 149 6.74 -2.84 -15.45
CA LEU A 149 6.28 -2.07 -14.29
C LEU A 149 7.46 -1.63 -13.39
N GLU A 150 8.44 -2.50 -13.13
CA GLU A 150 9.61 -2.17 -12.30
C GLU A 150 10.47 -1.07 -12.94
N LYS A 151 10.69 -1.13 -14.27
CA LYS A 151 11.39 -0.07 -15.02
C LYS A 151 10.60 1.23 -14.99
N LEU A 152 9.29 1.15 -15.19
CA LEU A 152 8.40 2.29 -15.14
C LEU A 152 8.46 2.95 -13.76
N ILE A 153 8.26 2.18 -12.68
CA ILE A 153 8.42 2.65 -11.31
C ILE A 153 9.80 3.29 -11.16
N SER A 154 10.90 2.65 -11.54
CA SER A 154 12.24 3.23 -11.36
C SER A 154 12.43 4.58 -12.06
N SER A 155 11.79 4.77 -13.23
CA SER A 155 11.88 6.02 -14.01
C SER A 155 11.02 7.17 -13.48
N LEU A 156 9.95 6.86 -12.76
CA LEU A 156 8.98 7.86 -12.32
C LEU A 156 9.46 8.65 -11.09
N PRO A 157 9.01 9.90 -10.92
CA PRO A 157 9.33 10.67 -9.72
C PRO A 157 8.76 10.00 -8.46
N LYS A 158 9.47 10.16 -7.35
CA LYS A 158 9.09 9.62 -6.05
C LYS A 158 8.68 10.73 -5.11
N LYS A 159 7.58 10.51 -4.39
CA LYS A 159 7.20 11.36 -3.27
C LYS A 159 7.51 10.65 -1.96
N ILE A 160 8.26 11.32 -1.10
CA ILE A 160 8.72 10.79 0.18
C ILE A 160 7.85 11.39 1.29
N ILE A 161 7.26 10.54 2.12
CA ILE A 161 6.59 10.94 3.35
C ILE A 161 7.61 10.84 4.47
N ASN A 162 8.17 11.99 4.85
CA ASN A 162 8.91 12.13 6.09
C ASN A 162 7.90 12.25 7.23
N TRP A 163 7.97 11.31 8.17
CA TRP A 163 7.01 11.23 9.27
C TRP A 163 7.43 12.11 10.45
N GLU A 164 6.41 12.73 11.04
CA GLU A 164 6.46 13.48 12.29
C GLU A 164 5.25 13.06 13.13
N ILE A 165 5.33 13.18 14.45
CA ILE A 165 4.24 12.77 15.33
C ILE A 165 2.92 13.44 14.93
N ASN A 166 1.86 12.65 14.86
CA ASN A 166 0.50 13.03 14.46
C ASN A 166 0.35 13.46 13.00
N LYS A 167 1.42 13.39 12.21
CA LYS A 167 1.34 13.60 10.76
C LYS A 167 0.46 12.51 10.16
N THR A 168 -0.59 12.96 9.46
CA THR A 168 -1.55 12.13 8.76
C THR A 168 -1.47 12.40 7.27
N VAL A 169 -1.54 11.35 6.47
CA VAL A 169 -1.48 11.42 5.00
C VAL A 169 -2.66 10.66 4.40
N ILE A 170 -3.34 11.30 3.45
CA ILE A 170 -4.38 10.70 2.61
C ILE A 170 -3.73 10.33 1.27
N ILE A 171 -3.76 9.04 0.94
CA ILE A 171 -3.22 8.47 -0.30
C ILE A 171 -4.37 7.99 -1.17
N ASP A 172 -4.38 8.39 -2.45
CA ASP A 172 -5.26 7.82 -3.48
C ASP A 172 -4.65 6.50 -3.94
N ASN A 173 -5.10 5.40 -3.32
CA ASN A 173 -4.53 4.07 -3.47
C ASN A 173 -4.81 3.45 -4.83
N TRP A 174 -5.71 4.03 -5.62
CA TRP A 174 -5.92 3.64 -7.01
C TRP A 174 -4.88 4.22 -7.96
N LYS A 175 -4.14 5.26 -7.54
CA LYS A 175 -3.17 5.97 -8.39
C LYS A 175 -1.72 5.82 -7.94
N TYR A 176 -1.52 5.54 -6.66
CA TYR A 176 -0.21 5.43 -6.06
C TYR A 176 0.10 3.98 -5.67
N LEU A 177 1.28 3.52 -6.07
CA LEU A 177 1.95 2.43 -5.36
C LEU A 177 2.77 3.02 -4.23
N HIS A 178 2.93 2.26 -3.16
CA HIS A 178 3.72 2.67 -2.00
C HIS A 178 4.65 1.57 -1.53
N THR A 179 5.78 1.98 -0.95
CA THR A 179 6.84 1.11 -0.44
C THR A 179 7.36 1.67 0.88
N ARG A 180 8.06 0.84 1.63
CA ARG A 180 8.79 1.23 2.83
C ARG A 180 10.22 0.69 2.70
N PRO A 181 11.26 1.53 2.80
CA PRO A 181 12.63 1.05 2.90
C PRO A 181 12.86 0.17 4.13
N GLU A 182 14.06 -0.37 4.23
CA GLU A 182 14.55 -1.04 5.42
C GLU A 182 14.35 -0.15 6.68
N VAL A 183 13.84 -0.79 7.72
CA VAL A 183 13.57 -0.19 9.02
C VAL A 183 14.81 -0.31 9.87
N LYS A 184 15.24 0.81 10.43
CA LYS A 184 16.38 0.85 11.35
C LYS A 184 16.10 0.08 12.63
N ASP A 185 17.13 -0.50 13.24
CA ASP A 185 16.98 -1.32 14.45
C ASP A 185 16.29 -0.59 15.60
N ASN A 186 16.55 0.71 15.76
CA ASN A 186 15.94 1.54 16.82
C ASN A 186 14.45 1.86 16.57
N GLU A 187 13.90 1.47 15.42
CA GLU A 187 12.50 1.63 15.06
C GLU A 187 11.69 0.34 15.18
N ILE A 188 12.35 -0.82 15.31
CA ILE A 188 11.71 -2.14 15.47
C ILE A 188 10.88 -2.15 16.75
N ASP A 189 9.67 -2.71 16.70
CA ASP A 189 8.70 -2.78 17.80
C ASP A 189 8.16 -1.42 18.32
N PHE A 190 8.80 -0.31 17.95
CA PHE A 190 8.42 1.03 18.40
C PHE A 190 7.69 1.82 17.32
N ARG A 191 8.19 1.86 16.08
CA ARG A 191 7.60 2.67 15.00
C ARG A 191 6.16 2.25 14.76
N ASN A 192 5.21 3.16 14.95
CA ASN A 192 3.79 2.86 14.75
C ASN A 192 3.17 3.83 13.75
N ILE A 193 2.61 3.27 12.67
CA ILE A 193 1.72 3.98 11.77
C ILE A 193 0.33 3.36 11.91
N GLN A 194 -0.65 4.18 12.24
CA GLN A 194 -2.03 3.78 12.15
C GLN A 194 -2.53 3.87 10.71
N ARG A 195 -3.33 2.90 10.29
CA ARG A 195 -3.90 2.84 8.96
C ARG A 195 -5.41 2.66 9.00
N ILE A 196 -6.11 3.42 8.18
CA ILE A 196 -7.52 3.19 7.83
C ILE A 196 -7.64 3.00 6.32
N MET A 197 -8.37 1.97 5.91
CA MET A 197 -8.75 1.74 4.51
C MET A 197 -10.13 2.34 4.26
N ILE A 198 -10.32 3.04 3.13
CA ILE A 198 -11.59 3.69 2.77
C ILE A 198 -11.99 3.23 1.38
N GLN A 199 -13.24 2.79 1.24
CA GLN A 199 -13.79 2.25 -0.01
C GLN A 199 -13.98 3.33 -1.09
#